data_AF-A0A4R8ZBG7-F1
#
_entry.id   AF-A0A4R8ZBG7-F1
#
_cell.length_a   1.000
_cell.length_b   1.000
_cell.length_c   1.000
_cell.angle_alpha   90.00
_cell.angle_beta   90.00
_cell.angle_gamma   90.00
#
_symmetry.space_group_name_H-M   'P 1'
#
loop_
_entity.id
_entity.type
_entity.pdbx_description
1 polymer ?
#
loop_
_entity_poly.entity_id
_entity_poly.type
_entity_poly.pdbx_seq_one_letter_code
_entity_poly.pdbx_strand_id
1 'polypeptide(L)'
;MELTPKSWQRYQKIVTNHGYRLVHEGVDRVVYFCTADAHRAITREADRRLVRTERPRLVSYPCLDARGIWIGPNLDAGDLAVQRGAATQLDGPGEWNSSAGTRT
;
A
#
# COMPACT_ATOMS: atom_id res chain seq x y z
N MET A 1 3.09 -7.67 -9.73
CA MET A 1 3.23 -6.23 -9.42
C MET A 1 4.51 -5.77 -10.09
N GLU A 2 4.44 -4.83 -11.04
CA GLU A 2 5.63 -4.32 -11.71
C GLU A 2 6.32 -3.30 -10.78
N LEU A 3 7.62 -3.50 -10.54
CA LEU A 3 8.39 -2.86 -9.46
C LEU A 3 9.13 -1.59 -9.90
N THR A 4 8.64 -0.95 -10.97
CA THR A 4 9.16 0.32 -11.45
C THR A 4 8.72 1.45 -10.50
N PRO A 5 9.59 2.43 -10.18
CA PRO A 5 9.20 3.61 -9.41
C PRO A 5 7.93 4.22 -9.98
N LYS A 6 6.87 4.23 -9.17
CA LYS A 6 5.61 4.84 -9.57
C LYS A 6 5.77 6.36 -9.58
N SER A 7 5.11 7.03 -10.53
CA SER A 7 5.07 8.49 -10.52
C SER A 7 4.45 8.98 -9.21
N TRP A 8 4.80 10.21 -8.82
CA TRP A 8 4.28 10.85 -7.62
C TRP A 8 2.75 10.84 -7.55
N GLN A 9 2.08 11.15 -8.67
CA GLN A 9 0.63 11.16 -8.80
C GLN A 9 0.01 9.78 -8.51
N ARG A 10 0.76 8.70 -8.76
CA ARG A 10 0.30 7.34 -8.49
C ARG A 10 0.38 7.00 -7.01
N TYR A 11 1.42 7.44 -6.30
CA TYR A 11 1.48 7.31 -4.83
C TYR A 11 0.38 8.09 -4.13
N GLN A 12 0.04 9.28 -4.64
CA GLN A 12 -1.13 10.03 -4.18
C GLN A 12 -2.41 9.19 -4.28
N LYS A 13 -2.71 8.64 -5.47
CA LYS A 13 -3.92 7.83 -5.69
C LYS A 13 -3.97 6.61 -4.77
N ILE A 14 -2.83 5.93 -4.61
CA ILE A 14 -2.68 4.80 -3.69
C ILE A 14 -3.06 5.21 -2.28
N VAL A 15 -2.40 6.23 -1.72
CA VAL A 15 -2.63 6.65 -0.33
C VAL A 15 -4.06 7.14 -0.11
N THR A 16 -4.64 7.88 -1.05
CA THR A 16 -6.04 8.34 -0.95
C THR A 16 -7.02 7.16 -0.97
N ASN A 17 -6.83 6.19 -1.88
CA ASN A 17 -7.69 5.02 -1.92
C ASN A 17 -7.60 4.25 -0.61
N HIS A 18 -6.40 3.89 -0.15
CA HIS A 18 -6.27 3.14 1.10
C HIS A 18 -6.71 3.93 2.34
N GLY A 19 -6.55 5.25 2.35
CA GLY A 19 -7.15 6.12 3.36
C GLY A 19 -8.66 5.99 3.41
N TYR A 20 -9.33 6.02 2.25
CA TYR A 20 -10.78 5.81 2.17
C TYR A 20 -11.18 4.46 2.78
N ARG A 21 -10.46 3.39 2.46
CA ARG A 21 -10.75 2.04 2.94
C ARG A 21 -10.56 1.88 4.45
N LEU A 22 -9.52 2.50 5.00
CA LEU A 22 -9.26 2.53 6.44
C LEU A 22 -10.40 3.20 7.24
N VAL A 23 -11.11 4.14 6.61
CA VAL A 23 -12.19 4.91 7.25
C VAL A 23 -13.56 4.28 6.99
N HIS A 24 -13.81 3.81 5.77
CA HIS A 24 -15.16 3.50 5.30
C HIS A 24 -15.43 2.02 5.05
N GLU A 25 -14.40 1.20 4.83
CA GLU A 25 -14.57 -0.20 4.44
C GLU A 25 -14.19 -1.19 5.55
N GLY A 26 -13.96 -0.70 6.77
CA GLY A 26 -13.57 -1.55 7.90
C GLY A 26 -12.19 -2.18 7.74
N VAL A 27 -11.32 -1.64 6.86
CA VAL A 27 -9.93 -2.11 6.78
C VAL A 27 -9.18 -1.70 8.03
N ASP A 28 -8.66 -2.68 8.76
CA ASP A 28 -7.96 -2.41 10.01
C ASP A 28 -6.58 -1.79 9.83
N ARG A 29 -5.84 -2.29 8.83
CA ARG A 29 -4.47 -1.88 8.56
C ARG A 29 -4.10 -2.10 7.10
N VAL A 30 -3.25 -1.24 6.57
CA VAL A 30 -2.63 -1.40 5.25
C VAL A 30 -1.12 -1.48 5.43
N VAL A 31 -0.51 -2.54 4.92
CA VAL A 31 0.94 -2.79 5.02
C VAL A 31 1.55 -2.90 3.64
N TYR A 32 2.62 -2.14 3.39
CA TYR A 32 3.42 -2.22 2.17
C TYR A 32 4.77 -2.87 2.43
N PHE A 33 5.12 -3.82 1.58
CA PHE A 33 6.49 -4.33 1.43
C PHE A 33 7.05 -3.75 0.15
N CYS A 34 8.09 -2.92 0.25
CA CYS A 34 8.53 -2.11 -0.88
C CYS A 34 10.02 -1.80 -0.85
N THR A 35 10.50 -1.13 -1.90
CA THR A 35 11.86 -0.60 -1.93
C THR A 35 11.99 0.62 -1.03
N ALA A 36 13.23 1.01 -0.69
CA ALA A 36 13.49 2.21 0.11
C ALA A 36 12.90 3.48 -0.52
N ASP A 37 12.95 3.62 -1.85
CA ASP A 37 12.36 4.76 -2.57
C ASP A 37 10.84 4.80 -2.45
N ALA A 38 10.20 3.64 -2.65
CA ALA A 38 8.76 3.53 -2.51
C ALA A 38 8.31 3.79 -1.06
N HIS A 39 9.05 3.30 -0.07
CA HIS A 39 8.81 3.57 1.35
C HIS A 39 8.83 5.07 1.64
N ARG A 40 9.86 5.78 1.16
CA ARG A 40 9.96 7.25 1.30
C ARG A 40 8.78 7.97 0.66
N ALA A 41 8.41 7.58 -0.56
CA ALA A 41 7.30 8.19 -1.29
C ALA A 41 5.95 7.95 -0.59
N ILE A 42 5.66 6.72 -0.18
CA ILE A 42 4.42 6.35 0.51
C ILE A 42 4.33 7.05 1.86
N THR A 43 5.40 7.03 2.66
CA THR A 43 5.43 7.69 3.97
C THR A 43 5.17 9.19 3.83
N ARG A 44 5.86 9.85 2.90
CA ARG A 44 5.68 11.29 2.64
C ARG A 44 4.24 11.62 2.21
N GLU A 45 3.60 10.75 1.42
CA GLU A 45 2.23 10.98 0.98
C GLU A 45 1.19 10.68 2.07
N ALA A 46 1.43 9.65 2.87
CA ALA A 46 0.62 9.29 4.03
C ALA A 46 0.66 10.42 5.07
N ASP A 47 1.83 10.98 5.38
CA ASP A 47 1.98 12.09 6.33
C ASP A 47 1.23 13.35 5.90
N ARG A 48 1.07 13.58 4.59
CA ARG A 48 0.34 14.74 4.07
C ARG A 48 -1.17 14.58 4.04
N ARG A 49 -1.67 13.35 3.88
CA ARG A 49 -3.08 13.11 3.51
C ARG A 49 -3.87 12.34 4.54
N LEU A 50 -3.23 11.46 5.30
CA LEU A 50 -3.91 10.74 6.35
C LEU A 50 -3.90 11.60 7.61
N VAL A 51 -5.06 11.71 8.25
CA VAL A 51 -5.15 12.39 9.54
C VAL A 51 -4.61 11.47 10.65
N ARG A 52 -4.48 12.04 11.85
CA ARG A 52 -3.70 11.45 12.95
C ARG A 52 -4.19 10.06 13.38
N THR A 53 -5.46 9.73 13.16
CA THR A 53 -6.10 8.46 13.55
C THR A 53 -5.81 7.31 12.58
N GLU A 54 -5.78 7.56 11.28
CA GLU A 54 -5.56 6.54 10.24
C GLU A 54 -4.09 6.41 9.89
N ARG A 55 -3.31 7.47 10.09
CA ARG A 55 -1.89 7.46 9.73
C ARG A 55 -1.10 6.30 10.35
N PRO A 56 -1.27 5.94 11.64
CA PRO A 56 -0.59 4.77 12.22
C PRO A 56 -1.03 3.42 11.64
N ARG A 57 -2.19 3.38 10.96
CA ARG A 57 -2.77 2.18 10.35
C ARG A 57 -2.27 1.93 8.93
N LEU A 58 -1.54 2.87 8.33
CA LEU A 58 -0.80 2.67 7.08
C LEU A 58 0.70 2.56 7.39
N VAL A 59 1.27 1.37 7.16
CA VAL A 59 2.67 1.05 7.44
C VAL A 59 3.37 0.62 6.15
N SER A 60 4.65 0.99 6.01
CA SER A 60 5.48 0.50 4.91
C SER A 60 6.85 0.05 5.40
N TYR A 61 7.35 -1.04 4.84
CA TYR A 61 8.61 -1.69 5.19
C TYR A 61 9.53 -1.71 3.96
N PRO A 62 10.74 -1.11 4.04
CA PRO A 62 11.71 -1.11 2.95
C PRO A 62 12.49 -2.43 2.92
N CYS A 63 11.81 -3.52 2.56
CA CYS A 63 12.33 -4.88 2.59
C CYS A 63 12.60 -5.47 1.20
N LEU A 64 12.53 -4.66 0.15
CA LEU A 64 12.90 -5.05 -1.22
C LEU A 64 14.11 -4.26 -1.70
N ASP A 65 15.03 -4.92 -2.42
CA ASP A 65 16.09 -4.25 -3.14
C ASP A 65 15.57 -3.55 -4.43
N ALA A 66 16.46 -2.88 -5.15
CA ALA A 66 16.11 -2.17 -6.39
C ALA A 66 15.58 -3.10 -7.51
N ARG A 67 15.84 -4.42 -7.42
CA ARG A 67 15.37 -5.44 -8.36
C ARG A 67 14.08 -6.12 -7.89
N GLY A 68 13.57 -5.76 -6.71
CA GLY A 68 12.37 -6.36 -6.11
C GLY A 68 12.64 -7.66 -5.38
N ILE A 69 13.90 -7.98 -5.10
CA ILE A 69 14.28 -9.14 -4.31
C ILE A 69 14.10 -8.82 -2.82
N TRP A 70 13.53 -9.77 -2.08
CA TRP A 70 13.38 -9.65 -0.64
C TRP A 70 14.74 -9.57 0.06
N ILE A 71 14.95 -8.52 0.83
CA ILE A 71 16.13 -8.28 1.69
C ILE A 71 15.74 -8.05 3.15
N GLY A 72 14.46 -8.23 3.49
CA GLY A 72 13.97 -8.10 4.87
C GLY A 72 14.34 -9.29 5.75
N PRO A 73 14.06 -9.21 7.07
CA PRO A 73 14.20 -10.35 7.96
C PRO A 73 13.40 -11.55 7.42
N ASN A 74 13.86 -12.77 7.73
CA ASN A 74 13.12 -13.97 7.39
C ASN A 74 11.81 -13.91 8.19
N LEU A 75 10.71 -13.61 7.50
CA LEU A 75 9.39 -13.69 8.11
C LEU A 75 9.07 -15.18 8.18
N ASP A 76 8.98 -15.74 9.39
CA ASP A 76 8.55 -17.11 9.53
C ASP A 76 7.22 -17.30 8.79
N ALA A 77 7.04 -18.45 8.13
CA ALA A 77 5.88 -18.71 7.28
C ALA A 77 4.54 -18.51 8.03
N GLY A 78 4.53 -18.61 9.36
CA GLY A 78 3.40 -18.27 10.23
C GLY A 78 3.03 -16.79 10.22
N ASP A 79 4.01 -15.88 10.20
CA ASP A 79 3.76 -14.43 10.16
C ASP A 79 3.23 -13.99 8.79
N LEU A 80 3.72 -14.63 7.72
CA LEU A 80 3.18 -14.44 6.37
C LEU A 80 1.77 -15.02 6.23
N ALA A 81 1.45 -16.16 6.85
CA ALA A 81 0.12 -16.77 6.78
C ALA A 81 -0.93 -16.01 7.60
N VAL A 82 -0.56 -15.47 8.77
CA VAL A 82 -1.43 -14.60 9.56
C VAL A 82 -1.66 -13.27 8.83
N GLN A 83 -0.61 -12.69 8.22
CA GLN A 83 -0.75 -11.46 7.45
C GLN A 83 -1.44 -11.68 6.09
N ARG A 84 -1.26 -12.81 5.40
CA ARG A 84 -1.96 -13.13 4.14
C ARG A 84 -3.39 -13.62 4.35
N GLY A 85 -3.68 -14.27 5.48
CA GLY A 85 -5.04 -14.67 5.86
C GLY A 85 -5.92 -13.49 6.25
N ALA A 86 -5.32 -12.41 6.75
CA ALA A 86 -5.99 -11.15 7.08
C ALA A 86 -5.84 -10.06 5.99
N ALA A 87 -4.85 -10.18 5.10
CA ALA A 87 -4.70 -9.26 3.97
C ALA A 87 -5.59 -9.73 2.83
N THR A 88 -6.72 -9.04 2.65
CA THR A 88 -7.34 -8.97 1.35
C THR A 88 -6.28 -8.49 0.36
N GLN A 89 -5.90 -9.33 -0.60
CA GLN A 89 -5.09 -8.91 -1.72
C GLN A 89 -5.89 -7.85 -2.48
N LEU A 90 -5.54 -6.58 -2.30
CA LEU A 90 -6.26 -5.49 -2.95
C LEU A 90 -5.84 -5.49 -4.41
N ASP A 91 -6.83 -5.67 -5.27
CA ASP A 91 -6.68 -6.05 -6.67
C ASP A 91 -5.59 -5.30 -7.43
N GLY A 92 -4.93 -6.07 -8.29
CA GLY A 92 -3.91 -5.60 -9.20
C GLY A 92 -4.43 -4.51 -10.16
N PRO A 93 -3.55 -3.99 -11.03
CA PRO A 93 -3.81 -2.80 -11.85
C PRO A 93 -5.06 -2.82 -12.76
N GLY A 94 -5.79 -3.93 -12.86
CA GLY A 94 -7.01 -4.07 -13.66
C GLY A 94 -8.18 -3.19 -13.21
N GLU A 95 -8.33 -2.89 -11.92
CA GLU A 95 -9.45 -2.06 -11.43
C GLU A 95 -9.13 -0.56 -11.37
N TRP A 96 -7.85 -0.18 -11.50
CA TRP A 96 -7.39 1.19 -11.32
C TRP A 96 -7.80 2.13 -12.46
N ASN A 97 -8.21 1.56 -13.60
CA ASN A 97 -8.66 2.29 -14.80
C ASN A 97 -10.19 2.37 -14.94
N SER A 98 -10.97 1.73 -14.08
CA SER A 98 -12.43 1.59 -14.27
C SER A 98 -13.28 2.63 -13.55
N SER A 99 -12.69 3.71 -13.03
CA SER A 99 -13.44 4.86 -12.50
C SER A 99 -13.58 5.95 -13.56
N ALA A 100 -14.17 5.60 -14.71
CA ALA A 100 -14.66 6.54 -15.69
C ALA A 100 -16.07 6.16 -16.12
N GLY A 101 -17.06 6.93 -15.64
CA GLY A 101 -18.33 7.12 -16.32
C GLY A 101 -19.48 6.21 -15.89
N THR A 102 -20.16 6.59 -14.80
CA THR A 102 -21.63 6.54 -14.81
C THR A 102 -22.14 7.72 -14.00
N ARG A 103 -22.28 8.87 -14.67
CA ARG A 103 -23.29 9.86 -14.28
C ARG A 103 -24.51 9.55 -15.14
N THR A 104 -25.61 9.25 -14.46
CA THR A 104 -26.99 9.28 -14.96
C THR A 104 -27.30 10.59 -15.66
#